data_AF-M1A2L4-F1
#
_entry.id   AF-M1A2L4-F1
#
_cell.length_a   1.000
_cell.length_b   1.000
_cell.length_c   1.000
_cell.angle_alpha   90.00
_cell.angle_beta   90.00
_cell.angle_gamma   90.00
#
_symmetry.space_group_name_H-M   'P 1'
#
loop_
_entity.id
_entity.type
_entity.pdbx_description
1 polymer ?
#
loop_
_entity_poly.entity_id
_entity_poly.type
_entity_poly.pdbx_seq_one_letter_code
_entity_poly.pdbx_strand_id
1 'polypeptide(L)' 'MIWGHSTVVGPMGEIIATTGHEEAVLIAEIDYAVIQWTRESLPLESQKHNDIYQFVDLLRESPNS' A
#
# COMPACT_ATOMS: atom_id res chain seq x y z
N MET A 1 5.50 -11.59 -22.99
CA MET A 1 5.47 -12.40 -21.77
C MET A 1 4.70 -11.60 -20.73
N ILE A 2 3.65 -12.18 -20.15
CA ILE A 2 2.83 -11.53 -19.11
C ILE A 2 3.53 -11.80 -17.77
N TRP A 3 3.82 -10.77 -16.99
CA TRP A 3 4.84 -10.80 -15.93
C TRP A 3 4.43 -11.53 -14.62
N GLY A 4 3.21 -12.04 -14.47
CA GLY A 4 2.82 -12.80 -13.25
C GLY A 4 3.12 -12.05 -11.93
N HIS A 5 3.42 -12.79 -10.86
CA HIS A 5 3.89 -12.28 -9.55
C HIS A 5 2.91 -11.38 -8.77
N SER A 6 1.61 -11.68 -8.82
CA SER A 6 0.66 -11.10 -7.87
C SER A 6 1.14 -11.37 -6.45
N THR A 7 1.34 -10.31 -5.67
CA THR A 7 2.01 -10.39 -4.37
C THR A 7 1.22 -9.62 -3.33
N VAL A 8 1.05 -10.22 -2.16
CA VAL A 8 0.53 -9.56 -0.96
C VAL A 8 1.73 -9.19 -0.10
N VAL A 9 1.86 -7.91 0.19
CA VAL A 9 2.97 -7.33 0.97
C VAL A 9 2.42 -6.71 2.24
N GLY A 10 3.07 -6.98 3.36
CA GLY A 10 2.68 -6.45 4.66
C GLY A 10 3.17 -5.02 4.91
N PRO A 11 2.77 -4.42 6.05
CA PRO A 11 3.01 -3.02 6.36
C PRO A 11 4.49 -2.62 6.44
N MET A 12 5.40 -3.55 6.71
CA MET A 12 6.85 -3.33 6.78
C MET A 12 7.60 -3.78 5.52
N GLY A 13 6.87 -4.06 4.43
CA GLY A 13 7.45 -4.46 3.15
C GLY A 13 7.77 -5.95 3.05
N GLU A 14 7.36 -6.76 4.03
CA GLU A 14 7.51 -8.20 4.02
C GLU A 14 6.56 -8.86 3.00
N ILE A 15 7.02 -9.90 2.29
CA ILE A 15 6.18 -10.65 1.35
C ILE A 15 5.37 -11.67 2.14
N ILE A 16 4.06 -11.49 2.20
CA ILE A 16 3.12 -12.42 2.87
C ILE A 16 2.84 -13.62 1.95
N ALA A 17 2.64 -13.38 0.66
CA ALA A 17 2.51 -14.42 -0.35
C ALA A 17 2.75 -13.84 -1.75
N THR A 18 3.23 -14.66 -2.68
CA THR A 18 3.48 -14.26 -4.08
C THR A 18 3.10 -15.39 -5.02
N THR A 19 2.55 -15.07 -6.20
CA THR A 19 2.29 -16.05 -7.26
C THR A 19 3.50 -16.21 -8.18
N GLY A 20 3.56 -17.33 -8.89
CA GLY A 20 4.58 -17.59 -9.90
C GLY A 20 4.16 -17.15 -11.30
N HIS A 21 4.61 -17.91 -12.30
CA HIS A 21 4.29 -17.71 -13.71
C HIS A 21 3.03 -18.48 -14.15
N GLU A 22 2.50 -19.35 -13.29
CA GLU A 22 1.31 -20.16 -13.55
C GLU A 22 0.04 -19.46 -13.08
N GLU A 23 -1.12 -19.90 -13.59
CA GLU A 23 -2.42 -19.46 -13.12
C GLU A 23 -2.64 -19.91 -11.67
N ALA A 24 -2.88 -18.95 -10.78
CA ALA A 24 -3.03 -19.22 -9.35
C ALA A 24 -3.99 -18.22 -8.69
N VAL A 25 -4.70 -18.68 -7.65
CA VAL A 25 -5.47 -17.83 -6.74
C VAL A 25 -4.75 -17.79 -5.40
N LEU A 26 -4.36 -16.60 -4.98
CA LEU A 26 -3.70 -16.37 -3.70
C LEU A 26 -4.74 -15.87 -2.68
N ILE A 27 -4.84 -16.58 -1.56
CA ILE A 27 -5.67 -16.21 -0.42
C ILE A 27 -4.73 -15.96 0.76
N ALA A 28 -4.81 -14.77 1.34
CA ALA A 28 -4.03 -14.37 2.52
C ALA A 28 -4.96 -13.71 3.54
N GLU A 29 -4.76 -14.02 4.81
CA GLU A 29 -5.43 -13.34 5.91
C GLU A 29 -4.68 -12.05 6.26
N ILE A 30 -5.43 -10.97 6.47
CA ILE A 30 -4.86 -9.67 6.82
C ILE A 30 -5.21 -9.36 8.27
N ASP A 31 -4.19 -9.24 9.10
CA ASP A 31 -4.35 -8.78 10.48
C ASP A 31 -4.30 -7.26 10.56
N TYR A 32 -5.46 -6.65 10.81
CA TYR A 32 -5.58 -5.21 10.97
C TYR A 32 -4.89 -4.68 12.23
N ALA A 33 -4.71 -5.49 13.27
CA ALA A 33 -4.03 -5.06 14.48
C ALA A 33 -2.55 -4.75 14.20
N VAL A 34 -1.90 -5.57 13.37
CA VAL A 34 -0.51 -5.33 12.93
C VAL A 34 -0.40 -4.02 12.14
N ILE A 35 -1.39 -3.71 11.30
CA ILE A 35 -1.43 -2.45 10.54
C ILE A 35 -1.52 -1.24 11.48
N GLN A 36 -2.43 -1.30 12.47
CA GLN A 36 -2.60 -0.21 13.44
C GLN A 36 -1.33 -0.01 14.26
N TRP A 37 -0.80 -1.11 14.84
CA TRP A 37 0.43 -1.07 15.62
C TRP A 37 1.60 -0.49 14.82
N THR A 38 1.75 -0.88 13.55
CA THR A 38 2.80 -0.35 12.68
C THR A 38 2.66 1.16 12.49
N ARG A 39 1.46 1.66 12.18
CA ARG A 39 1.19 3.09 12.00
C ARG A 39 1.42 3.91 13.27
N GLU A 40 1.10 3.36 14.44
CA GLU A 40 1.38 3.97 15.74
C GLU A 40 2.88 4.01 16.04
N SER A 41 3.61 2.93 15.71
CA SER A 41 5.04 2.83 15.94
C SER A 41 5.87 3.73 15.02
N LEU A 42 5.38 4.00 13.81
CA LEU A 42 6.01 4.84 12.79
C LEU A 42 5.00 5.85 12.23
N PRO A 43 4.73 6.96 12.94
CA PRO A 43 3.66 7.90 12.59
C PRO A 43 4.08 8.86 11.47
N LEU A 44 4.36 8.32 10.28
CA LEU A 44 4.88 9.05 9.12
C LEU A 44 3.97 10.19 8.66
N GLU A 45 2.66 10.06 8.84
CA GLU A 45 1.69 11.11 8.50
C GLU A 45 1.92 12.39 9.32
N SER A 46 2.29 12.24 10.61
CA SER A 46 2.60 13.38 11.50
C SER A 46 3.96 14.01 11.22
N GLN A 47 4.87 13.24 10.61
CA GLN A 47 6.23 13.67 10.29
C GLN A 47 6.32 14.34 8.91
N LYS A 48 5.22 14.39 8.15
CA LYS A 48 5.19 14.97 6.82
C LYS A 48 5.33 16.50 6.87
N HIS A 49 6.30 17.02 6.11
CA HIS A 49 6.58 18.45 6.03
C HIS A 49 5.71 19.13 4.95
N ASN A 50 4.44 19.35 5.30
CA ASN A 50 3.41 19.87 4.37
C ASN A 50 3.64 21.34 3.97
N ASP A 51 4.50 22.06 4.67
CA ASP A 51 4.98 23.41 4.37
C ASP A 51 6.01 23.44 3.22
N ILE A 52 6.74 22.35 2.99
CA ILE A 52 7.67 22.24 1.86
C ILE A 52 7.03 21.53 0.66
N TYR A 53 6.22 20.50 0.90
CA TYR A 53 5.61 19.71 -0.18
C TYR A 53 4.12 19.45 0.06
N GLN A 54 3.30 19.74 -0.96
CA GLN A 54 1.87 19.45 -0.97
C GLN A 54 1.56 18.20 -1.80
N PHE A 55 0.63 17.38 -1.29
CA PHE A 55 0.07 16.28 -2.08
C PHE A 55 -1.01 16.83 -3.01
N VAL A 56 -0.87 16.58 -4.32
CA VAL A 56 -1.82 17.02 -5.33
C VAL A 56 -2.60 15.81 -5.84
N ASP A 57 -3.91 15.83 -5.66
CA ASP A 57 -4.83 14.80 -6.14
C ASP A 57 -5.48 15.25 -7.45
N LEU A 58 -4.84 14.91 -8.57
CA LEU A 58 -5.24 15.33 -9.91
C LEU A 58 -6.64 14.85 -10.32
N LEU A 59 -7.17 13.80 -9.69
CA LEU A 59 -8.51 13.26 -10.01
C LEU A 59 -9.62 14.01 -9.28
N ARG A 60 -9.34 14.62 -8.12
CA ARG A 60 -10.28 15.46 -7.38
C ARG A 60 -10.33 16.91 -7.88
N GLU A 61 -9.30 17.36 -8.59
CA GLU A 61 -9.19 18.73 -9.12
C GLU A 61 -9.87 18.96 -10.47
N SER A 62 -10.67 18.02 -10.99
CA SER A 62 -11.57 18.35 -12.11
C SER A 62 -12.49 19.49 -11.66
N PRO A 63 -12.32 20.74 -12.12
CA PRO A 63 -13.27 21.78 -11.81
C PRO A 63 -14.57 21.37 -12.49
N ASN A 64 -15.68 21.44 -11.77
CA ASN A 64 -17.01 21.25 -12.35
C ASN A 64 -17.07 21.93 -13.72
N SER A 65 -17.39 21.15 -14.75
CA SER A 65 -17.72 21.65 -16.09
C SER A 65 -18.89 22.62 -16.05
#